data_AF-A0AAP0S3B5-F1
#
_entry.id   AF-A0AAP0S3B5-F1
#
_cell.length_a   1.000
_cell.length_b   1.000
_cell.length_c   1.000
_cell.angle_alpha   90.00
_cell.angle_beta   90.00
_cell.angle_gamma   90.00
#
_symmetry.space_group_name_H-M   'P 1'
#
loop_
_entity.id
_entity.type
_entity.pdbx_description
1 polymer ?
#
loop_
_entity_poly.entity_id
_entity_poly.type
_entity_poly.pdbx_seq_one_letter_code
_entity_poly.pdbx_strand_id
1 'polypeptide(L)'
;MRTITNRSLAILLLVLLGFSKPIVLGKVHVRIMNRLGCGRAMNIHCQSRNDDLGYLVVPDGSETEWRFSVNFWGTTLFYCDVQWNNSNWHHFDAYSYKHDSARCRTECSWMISKDGLLFNYNQEYGNWDLTPFQDP
;
A
#
# COMPACT_ATOMS: atom_id res chain seq x y z
N MET A 1 29.61 41.77 -30.66
CA MET A 1 28.42 41.01 -30.23
C MET A 1 28.61 40.63 -28.77
N ARG A 2 27.90 41.27 -27.82
CA ARG A 2 28.05 41.02 -26.37
C ARG A 2 27.04 39.94 -25.95
N THR A 3 27.52 38.79 -25.50
CA THR A 3 26.69 37.76 -24.89
C THR A 3 26.26 38.23 -23.49
N ILE A 4 24.99 38.60 -23.34
CA ILE A 4 24.38 38.87 -22.04
C ILE A 4 24.12 37.51 -21.39
N THR A 5 25.03 37.03 -20.55
CA THR A 5 24.76 35.85 -19.72
C THR A 5 23.74 36.23 -18.64
N ASN A 6 22.54 35.66 -18.75
CA ASN A 6 21.41 35.93 -17.89
C ASN A 6 21.57 35.24 -16.52
N ARG A 7 22.53 35.73 -15.72
CA ARG A 7 22.83 35.22 -14.38
C ARG A 7 21.63 35.31 -13.45
N SER A 8 20.79 36.33 -13.60
CA SER A 8 19.57 36.52 -12.81
C SER A 8 18.54 35.42 -13.06
N LEU A 9 18.35 34.97 -14.31
CA LEU A 9 17.48 33.82 -14.61
C LEU A 9 18.00 32.53 -13.97
N ALA A 10 19.31 32.29 -14.04
CA ALA A 10 19.91 31.11 -13.44
C ALA A 10 19.77 31.11 -11.91
N ILE A 11 19.98 32.26 -11.26
CA ILE A 11 19.78 32.41 -9.81
C ILE A 11 18.30 32.23 -9.44
N LEU A 12 17.37 32.80 -10.21
CA LEU A 12 15.93 32.64 -9.96
C LEU A 12 15.49 31.17 -10.09
N LEU A 13 16.01 30.44 -11.09
CA LEU A 13 15.73 29.01 -11.27
C LEU A 13 16.27 28.17 -10.10
N LEU A 14 17.48 28.45 -9.63
CA LEU A 14 18.09 27.77 -8.47
C LEU A 14 17.33 28.06 -7.17
N VAL A 15 16.84 29.29 -7.00
CA VAL A 15 16.00 29.67 -5.84
C VAL A 15 14.66 28.93 -5.89
N LEU A 16 14.00 28.83 -7.05
CA LEU A 16 12.76 28.07 -7.22
C LEU A 16 12.95 26.56 -6.94
N LEU A 17 14.07 25.97 -7.34
CA LEU A 17 14.43 24.58 -7.04
C LEU A 17 14.81 24.38 -5.56
N GLY A 18 15.35 25.41 -4.89
CA GLY A 18 15.69 25.38 -3.47
C GLY A 18 14.47 25.48 -2.53
N PHE A 19 13.35 26.02 -3.02
CA PHE A 19 12.09 26.12 -2.27
C PHE A 19 11.11 24.97 -2.52
N SER A 20 11.38 24.07 -3.46
CA SER A 20 10.56 22.87 -3.62
C SER A 20 10.82 21.94 -2.44
N LYS A 21 9.88 21.86 -1.49
CA LYS A 21 9.85 20.73 -0.57
C LYS A 21 9.79 19.46 -1.42
N PRO A 22 10.57 18.40 -1.12
CA PRO A 22 10.30 17.10 -1.73
C PRO A 22 8.84 16.77 -1.41
N ILE A 23 8.05 16.56 -2.46
CA ILE A 23 6.67 16.11 -2.31
C ILE A 23 6.76 14.66 -1.86
N VAL A 24 6.87 14.46 -0.55
CA VAL A 24 6.66 13.16 0.08
C VAL A 24 5.15 12.96 0.08
N LEU A 25 4.65 12.29 -0.97
CA LEU A 25 3.31 11.73 -0.95
C LEU A 25 3.27 10.77 0.27
N GLY A 26 2.19 10.88 1.06
CA GLY A 26 2.16 10.46 2.47
C GLY A 26 2.72 9.06 2.80
N LYS A 27 3.15 8.88 4.05
CA LYS A 27 3.52 7.56 4.57
C LYS A 27 2.27 6.74 4.83
N VAL A 28 2.20 5.56 4.25
CA VAL A 28 1.09 4.61 4.42
C VAL A 28 1.58 3.40 5.19
N HIS A 29 0.75 2.95 6.12
CA HIS A 29 0.93 1.72 6.88
C HIS A 29 -0.08 0.68 6.42
N VAL A 30 0.36 -0.50 5.99
CA VAL A 30 -0.54 -1.60 5.64
C VAL A 30 -0.49 -2.65 6.74
N ARG A 31 -1.66 -3.11 7.18
CA ARG A 31 -1.82 -4.22 8.12
C ARG A 31 -2.75 -5.27 7.51
N ILE A 32 -2.36 -6.53 7.57
CA ILE A 32 -3.18 -7.65 7.10
C ILE A 32 -3.36 -8.64 8.25
N MET A 33 -4.60 -8.75 8.72
CA MET A 33 -4.98 -9.52 9.90
C MET A 33 -5.48 -10.90 9.51
N ASN A 34 -4.88 -11.93 10.08
CA ASN A 34 -5.44 -13.27 10.03
C ASN A 34 -6.48 -13.42 11.15
N ARG A 35 -7.76 -13.54 10.76
CA ARG A 35 -8.88 -13.82 11.67
C ARG A 35 -9.65 -15.06 11.22
N LEU A 36 -8.95 -16.00 10.58
CA LEU A 36 -9.52 -17.29 10.18
C LEU A 36 -10.01 -18.07 11.41
N GLY A 37 -9.39 -17.95 12.58
CA GLY A 37 -9.82 -18.71 13.76
C GLY A 37 -9.44 -20.19 13.68
N CYS A 38 -9.62 -20.88 14.80
CA CYS A 38 -9.34 -22.32 14.95
C CYS A 38 -7.87 -22.70 14.70
N GLY A 39 -6.92 -21.79 14.94
CA GLY A 39 -5.49 -22.06 14.76
C GLY A 39 -5.04 -22.13 13.30
N ARG A 40 -5.87 -21.68 12.36
CA ARG A 40 -5.55 -21.68 10.93
C ARG A 40 -4.54 -20.60 10.60
N ALA A 41 -3.37 -21.02 10.16
CA ALA A 41 -2.35 -20.12 9.62
C ALA A 41 -2.70 -19.68 8.19
N MET A 42 -2.32 -18.46 7.85
CA MET A 42 -2.46 -17.87 6.52
C MET A 42 -1.06 -17.72 5.92
N ASN A 43 -0.84 -18.35 4.78
CA ASN A 43 0.32 -18.07 3.93
C ASN A 43 0.04 -16.78 3.17
N ILE A 44 1.02 -15.89 3.12
CA ILE A 44 0.90 -14.62 2.41
C ILE A 44 2.21 -14.29 1.70
N HIS A 45 2.11 -13.78 0.48
CA HIS A 45 3.21 -13.17 -0.23
C HIS A 45 2.76 -11.81 -0.75
N CYS A 46 3.48 -10.76 -0.41
CA CYS A 46 3.14 -9.40 -0.81
C CYS A 46 4.32 -8.76 -1.54
N GLN A 47 4.02 -7.94 -2.54
CA GLN A 47 5.05 -7.27 -3.32
C GLN A 47 4.49 -6.02 -4.03
N SER A 48 5.40 -5.16 -4.47
CA SER A 48 5.16 -4.12 -5.46
C SER A 48 5.88 -4.50 -6.75
N ARG A 49 5.80 -3.63 -7.77
CA ARG A 49 6.64 -3.78 -8.98
C ARG A 49 8.14 -3.82 -8.67
N ASN A 50 8.59 -3.13 -7.62
CA ASN A 50 10.02 -2.90 -7.35
C ASN A 50 10.51 -3.56 -6.05
N ASP A 51 9.60 -3.95 -5.16
CA ASP A 51 9.91 -4.41 -3.81
C ASP A 51 9.18 -5.72 -3.54
N ASP A 52 9.92 -6.78 -3.26
CA ASP A 52 9.36 -8.03 -2.75
C ASP A 52 9.39 -7.99 -1.21
N LEU A 53 8.23 -8.09 -0.57
CA LEU A 53 8.10 -8.11 0.89
C LEU A 53 8.27 -9.53 1.46
N GLY A 54 8.34 -10.52 0.59
CA GLY A 54 8.61 -11.90 0.91
C GLY A 54 7.37 -12.73 1.21
N TYR A 55 7.61 -14.02 1.43
CA TYR A 55 6.61 -14.99 1.86
C TYR A 55 6.61 -15.10 3.39
N LEU A 56 5.44 -15.07 4.00
CA LEU A 56 5.24 -15.18 5.43
C LEU A 56 4.13 -16.17 5.76
N VAL A 57 4.25 -16.81 6.92
CA VAL A 57 3.15 -17.58 7.53
C VAL A 57 2.63 -16.76 8.70
N VAL A 58 1.40 -16.29 8.61
CA VAL A 58 0.72 -15.47 9.63
C VAL A 58 -0.15 -16.38 10.49
N PRO A 59 0.18 -16.61 11.77
CA PRO A 59 -0.63 -17.43 12.67
C PRO A 59 -2.03 -16.84 12.89
N ASP A 60 -2.96 -17.69 13.31
CA ASP A 60 -4.30 -17.24 13.72
C ASP A 60 -4.22 -16.16 14.81
N GLY A 61 -5.06 -15.13 14.70
CA GLY A 61 -5.07 -13.97 15.60
C GLY A 61 -3.90 -13.00 15.42
N SER A 62 -2.92 -13.30 14.56
CA SER A 62 -1.76 -12.43 14.28
C SER A 62 -1.99 -11.56 13.05
N GLU A 63 -1.01 -10.72 12.73
CA GLU A 63 -1.02 -9.85 11.56
C GLU A 63 0.40 -9.66 10.99
N THR A 64 0.47 -9.30 9.72
CA THR A 64 1.69 -8.79 9.09
C THR A 64 1.51 -7.32 8.72
N GLU A 65 2.59 -6.54 8.78
CA GLU A 65 2.54 -5.11 8.50
C GLU A 65 3.79 -4.61 7.78
N TRP A 66 3.64 -3.56 6.99
CA TRP A 66 4.76 -2.82 6.42
C TRP A 66 4.39 -1.36 6.17
N ARG A 67 5.42 -0.51 6.06
CA ARG A 67 5.27 0.93 5.80
C ARG A 67 6.00 1.30 4.53
N PHE A 68 5.43 2.21 3.76
CA PHE A 68 6.06 2.78 2.58
C PHE A 68 5.70 4.25 2.41
N SER A 69 6.47 4.94 1.58
CA SER A 69 6.13 6.29 1.10
C SER A 69 5.53 6.16 -0.28
N VAL A 70 4.41 6.82 -0.51
CA VAL A 70 3.78 6.83 -1.84
C VAL A 70 4.69 7.59 -2.82
N ASN A 71 4.87 7.03 -4.01
CA ASN A 71 5.73 7.61 -5.04
C ASN A 71 5.14 8.91 -5.60
N PHE A 72 6.02 9.79 -6.09
CA PHE A 72 5.64 11.09 -6.62
C PHE A 72 4.65 11.03 -7.81
N TRP A 73 4.70 9.93 -8.57
CA TRP A 73 3.89 9.74 -9.77
C TRP A 73 2.45 9.28 -9.48
N GLY A 74 2.11 9.00 -8.22
CA GLY A 74 0.78 8.49 -7.86
C GLY A 74 0.49 7.10 -8.45
N THR A 75 1.50 6.25 -8.57
CA THR A 75 1.38 4.91 -9.18
C THR A 75 1.76 3.79 -8.22
N THR A 76 1.85 4.09 -6.93
CA THR A 76 2.23 3.07 -5.93
C THR A 76 1.16 1.99 -5.84
N LEU A 77 1.61 0.75 -5.97
CA LEU A 77 0.79 -0.45 -5.93
C LEU A 77 1.52 -1.51 -5.11
N PHE A 78 0.83 -2.07 -4.13
CA PHE A 78 1.22 -3.30 -3.45
C PHE A 78 0.06 -4.28 -3.56
N TYR A 79 0.37 -5.51 -3.95
CA TYR A 79 -0.58 -6.60 -4.07
C TYR A 79 -0.10 -7.80 -3.27
N CYS A 80 -1.04 -8.64 -2.86
CA CYS A 80 -0.77 -9.81 -2.05
C CYS A 80 -1.54 -11.01 -2.58
N ASP A 81 -0.89 -12.16 -2.49
CA ASP A 81 -1.51 -13.47 -2.67
C ASP A 81 -1.59 -14.15 -1.31
N VAL A 82 -2.76 -14.68 -0.96
CA VAL A 82 -3.00 -15.38 0.31
C VAL A 82 -3.56 -16.78 0.10
N GLN A 83 -3.23 -17.69 1.00
CA GLN A 83 -3.73 -19.06 0.99
C GLN A 83 -3.86 -19.59 2.43
N TRP A 84 -4.89 -20.38 2.69
CA TRP A 84 -5.06 -21.10 3.96
C TRP A 84 -5.69 -22.46 3.72
N ASN A 85 -5.47 -23.44 4.61
CA ASN A 85 -6.07 -24.78 4.52
C ASN A 85 -5.91 -25.47 3.14
N ASN A 86 -4.82 -25.22 2.41
CA ASN A 86 -4.63 -25.71 1.03
C ASN A 86 -5.74 -25.26 0.05
N SER A 87 -6.35 -24.08 0.26
CA SER A 87 -7.21 -23.42 -0.72
C SER A 87 -6.43 -23.07 -1.99
N ASN A 88 -7.13 -22.55 -3.00
CA ASN A 88 -6.44 -21.79 -4.05
C ASN A 88 -5.79 -20.54 -3.44
N TRP A 89 -4.79 -20.01 -4.14
CA TRP A 89 -4.27 -18.67 -3.85
C TRP A 89 -5.31 -17.62 -4.24
N HIS A 90 -5.47 -16.62 -3.38
CA HIS A 90 -6.41 -15.53 -3.57
C HIS A 90 -5.64 -14.20 -3.65
N HIS A 91 -5.90 -13.44 -4.70
CA HIS A 91 -5.19 -12.19 -4.99
C HIS A 91 -5.98 -10.97 -4.53
N PHE A 92 -5.29 -9.94 -4.03
CA PHE A 92 -5.86 -8.61 -3.85
C PHE A 92 -4.80 -7.51 -3.81
N ASP A 93 -5.18 -6.32 -4.28
CA ASP A 93 -4.42 -5.09 -4.10
C ASP A 93 -4.49 -4.63 -2.64
N ALA A 94 -3.43 -4.85 -1.87
CA ALA A 94 -3.32 -4.37 -0.49
C ALA A 94 -3.19 -2.84 -0.41
N TYR A 95 -2.68 -2.20 -1.47
CA TYR A 95 -2.73 -0.75 -1.67
C TYR A 95 -2.63 -0.39 -3.15
N SER A 96 -3.53 0.47 -3.63
CA SER A 96 -3.41 1.14 -4.93
C SER A 96 -3.63 2.64 -4.76
N TYR A 97 -2.66 3.48 -5.11
CA TYR A 97 -2.79 4.94 -4.96
C TYR A 97 -4.08 5.48 -5.58
N LYS A 98 -4.46 4.95 -6.74
CA LYS A 98 -5.66 5.36 -7.48
C LYS A 98 -6.95 5.14 -6.69
N HIS A 99 -7.02 4.08 -5.89
CA HIS A 99 -8.23 3.66 -5.17
C HIS A 99 -8.18 4.05 -3.68
N ASP A 100 -6.99 4.03 -3.10
CA ASP A 100 -6.81 4.02 -1.65
C ASP A 100 -6.30 5.34 -1.07
N SER A 101 -5.84 6.26 -1.92
CA SER A 101 -5.40 7.59 -1.47
C SER A 101 -6.49 8.39 -0.75
N ALA A 102 -7.77 8.08 -1.00
CA ALA A 102 -8.89 8.62 -0.23
C ALA A 102 -9.33 7.69 0.91
N ARG A 103 -9.51 6.39 0.62
CA ARG A 103 -10.05 5.37 1.54
C ARG A 103 -9.16 5.10 2.75
N CYS A 104 -7.85 5.01 2.57
CA CYS A 104 -6.89 4.71 3.64
C CYS A 104 -5.60 5.53 3.51
N ARG A 105 -5.69 6.80 3.91
CA ARG A 105 -4.61 7.81 3.74
C ARG A 105 -3.34 7.50 4.51
N THR A 106 -3.48 6.93 5.70
CA THR A 106 -2.35 6.68 6.61
C THR A 106 -2.25 5.22 7.04
N GLU A 107 -3.38 4.51 7.09
CA GLU A 107 -3.41 3.11 7.48
C GLU A 107 -4.45 2.33 6.67
N CYS A 108 -4.00 1.34 5.92
CA CYS A 108 -4.83 0.41 5.16
C CYS A 108 -4.88 -0.92 5.91
N SER A 109 -5.99 -1.17 6.58
CA SER A 109 -6.20 -2.40 7.34
C SER A 109 -7.06 -3.38 6.54
N TRP A 110 -6.58 -4.62 6.49
CA TRP A 110 -7.25 -5.75 5.85
C TRP A 110 -7.45 -6.87 6.85
N MET A 111 -8.51 -7.65 6.66
CA MET A 111 -8.82 -8.81 7.49
C MET A 111 -9.36 -9.94 6.63
N ILE A 112 -8.83 -11.15 6.82
CA ILE A 112 -9.44 -12.38 6.31
C ILE A 112 -10.24 -12.97 7.46
N SER A 113 -11.56 -13.02 7.31
CA SER A 113 -12.48 -13.48 8.34
C SER A 113 -12.45 -15.00 8.52
N LYS A 114 -13.14 -15.49 9.55
CA LYS A 114 -13.35 -16.92 9.80
C LYS A 114 -13.93 -17.68 8.60
N ASP A 115 -14.71 -16.99 7.78
CA ASP A 115 -15.41 -17.54 6.62
C ASP A 115 -14.56 -17.43 5.34
N GLY A 116 -13.31 -16.99 5.45
CA GLY A 116 -12.40 -16.78 4.32
C GLY A 116 -12.74 -15.56 3.47
N LEU A 117 -13.53 -14.61 4.02
CA LEU A 117 -13.92 -13.40 3.31
C LEU A 117 -12.92 -12.27 3.59
N LEU A 118 -12.61 -11.49 2.55
CA LEU A 118 -11.71 -10.34 2.63
C LEU A 118 -12.50 -9.08 3.02
N PHE A 119 -12.02 -8.39 4.03
CA PHE A 119 -12.53 -7.08 4.44
C PHE A 119 -11.43 -6.05 4.39
N ASN A 120 -11.77 -4.83 3.98
CA ASN A 120 -10.90 -3.67 4.14
C ASN A 120 -11.56 -2.63 5.05
N TYR A 121 -10.74 -1.91 5.80
CA TYR A 121 -11.22 -0.81 6.61
C TYR A 121 -11.28 0.47 5.77
N ASN A 122 -12.40 1.16 5.84
CA ASN A 122 -12.59 2.45 5.19
C ASN A 122 -12.42 3.56 6.24
N GLN A 123 -11.31 4.30 6.16
CA GLN A 123 -11.02 5.36 7.13
C GLN A 123 -11.94 6.58 6.95
N GLU A 124 -12.56 6.75 5.77
CA GLU A 124 -13.46 7.88 5.51
C GLU A 124 -14.78 7.72 6.27
N TYR A 125 -15.32 6.51 6.29
CA TYR A 125 -16.61 6.19 6.91
C TYR A 125 -16.49 5.47 8.25
N GLY A 126 -15.30 4.95 8.58
CA GLY A 126 -15.02 4.29 9.85
C GLY A 126 -15.56 2.86 9.97
N ASN A 127 -15.82 2.18 8.86
CA ASN A 127 -16.42 0.84 8.81
C ASN A 127 -15.54 -0.17 8.05
N TRP A 128 -15.86 -1.45 8.20
CA TRP A 128 -15.28 -2.53 7.41
C TRP A 128 -16.19 -2.85 6.23
N ASP A 129 -15.63 -2.86 5.02
CA ASP A 129 -16.34 -3.20 3.78
C ASP A 129 -15.92 -4.60 3.31
N LEU A 130 -16.90 -5.42 2.93
CA LEU A 130 -16.66 -6.71 2.29
C LEU A 130 -16.12 -6.45 0.87
N THR A 131 -14.97 -7.02 0.56
CA THR A 131 -14.30 -6.86 -0.73
C THR A 131 -14.07 -8.23 -1.37
N PRO A 132 -14.43 -8.44 -2.65
CA PRO A 132 -14.09 -9.67 -3.34
C PRO A 132 -12.58 -9.75 -3.60
N PHE A 133 -12.02 -10.96 -3.56
CA PHE A 133 -10.71 -11.20 -4.15
C PHE A 133 -10.74 -10.92 -5.65
N GLN A 134 -9.60 -10.52 -6.18
CA GLN A 134 -9.42 -10.20 -7.59
C GLN A 134 -8.86 -11.41 -8.33
N ASP A 135 -9.08 -11.44 -9.64
CA ASP A 135 -8.34 -12.34 -10.52
C ASP A 135 -6.94 -11.73 -10.77
N PRO A 136 -5.87 -12.54 -10.78
CA PRO A 136 -4.51 -12.07 -11.05
C PRO A 136 -4.31 -11.47 -12.45
#